data_AF-A0A5R9ARG6-F1
#
_entry.id   AF-A0A5R9ARG6-F1
#
_cell.length_a   1.000
_cell.length_b   1.000
_cell.length_c   1.000
_cell.angle_alpha   90.00
_cell.angle_beta   90.00
_cell.angle_gamma   90.00
#
_symmetry.space_group_name_H-M   'P 1'
#
loop_
_entity.id
_entity.type
_entity.pdbx_description
1 polymer ?
#
loop_
_entity_poly.entity_id
_entity_poly.type
_entity_poly.pdbx_seq_one_letter_code
_entity_poly.pdbx_strand_id
1 'polypeptide(L)'
;MTRAEIDSSNDLELRNGRLFVKEWETDFPTNEKGDTIVSKVVMRDTIFAIREGQVLKPYKGHLILNTKLDEDGWAVLVASHKGIGTLSLSRAEIPENLSQLDAITPVKMLTEGDEEGTQIYITPTAEQFGRILDRGLLFNSSCSEFERIIPLPEHIY
;
A
#
# COMPACT_ATOMS: atom_id res chain seq x y z
N MET A 1 -27.16 -1.71 -17.15
CA MET A 1 -28.11 -1.20 -16.14
C MET A 1 -29.06 -0.26 -16.82
N THR A 2 -30.31 -0.19 -16.42
CA THR A 2 -31.23 0.85 -16.87
C THR A 2 -31.03 2.11 -16.05
N ARG A 3 -31.57 3.24 -16.53
CA ARG A 3 -31.55 4.49 -15.78
C ARG A 3 -32.29 4.36 -14.44
N ALA A 4 -33.43 3.67 -14.41
CA ALA A 4 -34.19 3.43 -13.18
C ALA A 4 -33.42 2.60 -12.14
N GLU A 5 -32.64 1.62 -12.58
CA GLU A 5 -31.75 0.85 -11.69
C GLU A 5 -30.63 1.70 -11.10
N ILE A 6 -30.09 2.65 -11.87
CA ILE A 6 -29.06 3.58 -11.38
C ILE A 6 -29.69 4.57 -10.40
N ASP A 7 -30.82 5.17 -10.75
CA ASP A 7 -31.50 6.18 -9.91
C ASP A 7 -32.03 5.60 -8.57
N SER A 8 -32.25 4.27 -8.52
CA SER A 8 -32.63 3.56 -7.29
C SER A 8 -31.45 3.02 -6.48
N SER A 9 -30.23 3.12 -7.01
CA SER A 9 -29.02 2.70 -6.31
C SER A 9 -28.52 3.81 -5.37
N ASN A 10 -28.10 3.42 -4.16
CA ASN A 10 -27.41 4.35 -3.27
C ASN A 10 -25.95 4.58 -3.65
N ASP A 11 -25.35 3.69 -4.47
CA ASP A 11 -23.90 3.65 -4.72
C ASP A 11 -23.52 4.20 -6.10
N LEU A 12 -24.50 4.40 -6.97
CA LEU A 12 -24.30 4.80 -8.36
C LEU A 12 -25.05 6.08 -8.67
N GLU A 13 -24.43 6.95 -9.47
CA GLU A 13 -25.10 8.15 -9.98
C GLU A 13 -24.74 8.37 -11.44
N LEU A 14 -25.70 8.74 -12.27
CA LEU A 14 -25.41 9.13 -13.64
C LEU A 14 -25.14 10.65 -13.69
N ARG A 15 -23.88 11.04 -13.88
CA ARG A 15 -23.42 12.44 -13.89
C ARG A 15 -22.84 12.78 -15.26
N ASN A 16 -23.41 13.77 -15.96
CA ASN A 16 -22.92 14.25 -17.26
C ASN A 16 -22.68 13.11 -18.30
N GLY A 17 -23.56 12.11 -18.36
CA GLY A 17 -23.39 10.98 -19.28
C GLY A 17 -22.23 10.04 -18.92
N ARG A 18 -21.86 10.00 -17.64
CA ARG A 18 -20.88 9.10 -17.04
C ARG A 18 -21.49 8.44 -15.80
N LEU A 19 -21.05 7.23 -15.49
CA LEU A 19 -21.47 6.51 -14.28
C LEU A 19 -20.48 6.81 -13.16
N PHE A 20 -20.92 7.57 -12.16
CA PHE A 20 -20.20 7.77 -10.90
C PHE A 20 -20.42 6.58 -9.99
N VAL A 21 -19.34 6.04 -9.42
CA VAL A 21 -19.37 4.96 -8.41
C VAL A 21 -18.87 5.54 -7.09
N LYS A 22 -19.74 5.63 -6.08
CA LYS A 22 -19.44 6.28 -4.80
C LYS A 22 -18.26 5.64 -4.07
N GLU A 23 -18.22 4.30 -4.03
CA GLU A 23 -17.17 3.54 -3.35
C GLU A 23 -15.76 3.90 -3.87
N TRP A 24 -15.65 4.21 -5.17
CA TRP A 24 -14.37 4.51 -5.82
C TRP A 24 -14.18 6.02 -6.06
N GLU A 25 -15.16 6.83 -5.67
CA GLU A 25 -15.22 8.28 -5.89
C GLU A 25 -14.82 8.70 -7.32
N THR A 26 -15.21 7.91 -8.32
CA THR A 26 -14.74 8.05 -9.71
C THR A 26 -15.87 7.91 -10.73
N ASP A 27 -15.79 8.70 -11.82
CA ASP A 27 -16.69 8.62 -12.98
C ASP A 27 -16.16 7.73 -14.10
N PHE A 28 -17.01 6.85 -14.63
CA PHE A 28 -16.69 5.95 -15.74
C PHE A 28 -17.46 6.30 -17.01
N PRO A 29 -16.83 6.17 -18.19
CA PRO A 29 -17.52 6.41 -19.45
C PRO A 29 -18.66 5.41 -19.64
N THR A 30 -19.81 5.90 -20.08
CA THR A 30 -20.97 5.07 -20.41
C THR A 30 -21.32 5.13 -21.89
N ASN A 31 -21.85 4.03 -22.41
CA ASN A 31 -22.49 3.94 -23.72
C ASN A 31 -23.93 3.49 -23.52
N GLU A 32 -24.87 4.10 -24.24
CA GLU A 32 -26.27 3.68 -24.26
C GLU A 32 -26.51 2.68 -25.40
N LYS A 33 -27.24 1.61 -25.10
CA LYS A 33 -27.73 0.62 -26.06
C LYS A 33 -29.21 0.38 -25.79
N GLY A 34 -30.07 1.17 -26.43
CA GLY A 34 -31.50 1.17 -26.13
C GLY A 34 -31.77 1.75 -24.75
N ASP A 35 -32.45 1.00 -23.89
CA ASP A 35 -32.73 1.35 -22.49
C ASP A 35 -31.57 0.98 -21.54
N THR A 36 -30.53 0.34 -22.06
CA THR A 36 -29.43 -0.19 -21.28
C THR A 36 -28.23 0.75 -21.35
N ILE A 37 -27.82 1.25 -20.19
CA ILE A 37 -26.55 1.94 -19.95
C ILE A 37 -25.47 0.89 -19.68
N VAL A 38 -24.41 0.93 -20.48
CA VAL A 38 -23.25 0.05 -20.39
C VAL A 38 -22.03 0.88 -20.01
N SER A 39 -21.39 0.54 -18.90
CA SER A 39 -20.08 1.06 -18.53
C SER A 39 -19.04 -0.05 -18.61
N LYS A 40 -17.83 0.27 -19.06
CA LYS A 40 -16.69 -0.67 -19.04
C LYS A 40 -15.65 -0.12 -18.07
N VAL A 41 -15.42 -0.86 -17.01
CA VAL A 41 -14.35 -0.60 -16.05
C VAL A 41 -13.25 -1.62 -16.26
N VAL A 42 -12.03 -1.15 -16.52
CA VAL A 42 -10.84 -2.01 -16.55
C VAL A 42 -10.09 -1.76 -15.25
N MET A 43 -10.05 -2.74 -14.37
CA MET A 43 -9.24 -2.66 -13.15
C MET A 43 -7.90 -3.32 -13.42
N ARG A 44 -6.80 -2.55 -13.29
CA ARG A 44 -5.45 -3.09 -13.31
C ARG A 44 -4.95 -3.10 -11.87
N ASP A 45 -4.71 -4.28 -11.33
CA ASP A 45 -4.11 -4.44 -10.02
C ASP A 45 -2.59 -4.60 -10.18
N THR A 46 -1.81 -4.00 -9.29
CA THR A 46 -0.35 -4.15 -9.28
C THR A 46 0.00 -5.56 -8.81
N ILE A 47 0.47 -6.41 -9.73
CA ILE A 47 0.97 -7.75 -9.41
C ILE A 47 2.44 -7.64 -9.04
N PHE A 48 2.78 -7.94 -7.79
CA PHE A 48 4.16 -8.02 -7.34
C PHE A 48 4.69 -9.44 -7.56
N ALA A 49 5.72 -9.58 -8.40
CA ALA A 49 6.48 -10.81 -8.49
C ALA A 49 7.53 -10.84 -7.38
N ILE A 50 7.40 -11.80 -6.46
CA ILE A 50 8.34 -12.02 -5.36
C ILE A 50 9.54 -12.78 -5.92
N ARG A 51 10.76 -12.24 -5.76
CA ARG A 51 11.99 -12.89 -6.21
C ARG A 51 12.38 -14.04 -5.28
N GLU A 52 13.23 -14.94 -5.74
CA GLU A 52 13.85 -15.96 -4.89
C GLU A 52 14.56 -15.31 -3.69
N GLY A 53 14.38 -15.87 -2.49
CA GLY A 53 14.91 -15.31 -1.23
C GLY A 53 14.06 -14.22 -0.58
N GLN A 54 12.93 -13.83 -1.19
CA GLN A 54 11.96 -12.92 -0.59
C GLN A 54 10.79 -13.68 0.03
N VAL A 55 10.33 -13.23 1.20
CA VAL A 55 9.21 -13.81 1.95
C VAL A 55 8.19 -12.73 2.26
N LEU A 56 7.01 -12.84 1.64
CA LEU A 56 5.86 -11.98 1.88
C LEU A 56 4.94 -12.60 2.93
N LYS A 57 4.60 -11.84 3.97
CA LYS A 57 3.69 -12.29 5.03
C LYS A 57 2.62 -11.23 5.32
N PRO A 58 1.32 -11.60 5.37
CA PRO A 58 0.31 -10.71 5.92
C PRO A 58 0.50 -10.58 7.43
N TYR A 59 0.45 -9.36 7.94
CA TYR A 59 0.55 -9.07 9.38
C TYR A 59 -0.24 -7.80 9.73
N LYS A 60 -1.26 -7.94 10.59
CA LYS A 60 -2.11 -6.82 11.06
C LYS A 60 -2.64 -5.87 9.96
N GLY A 61 -3.04 -6.40 8.80
CA GLY A 61 -3.56 -5.58 7.69
C GLY A 61 -2.47 -4.98 6.79
N HIS A 62 -1.20 -5.31 7.05
CA HIS A 62 -0.05 -4.97 6.21
C HIS A 62 0.48 -6.20 5.49
N LEU A 63 1.25 -5.96 4.42
CA LEU A 63 2.10 -6.97 3.82
C LEU A 63 3.56 -6.66 4.17
N ILE A 64 4.20 -7.60 4.89
CA ILE A 64 5.60 -7.50 5.30
C ILE A 64 6.43 -8.28 4.29
N LEU A 65 7.21 -7.57 3.49
CA LEU A 65 8.12 -8.12 2.51
C LEU A 65 9.52 -8.19 3.10
N ASN A 66 9.99 -9.40 3.37
CA ASN A 66 11.30 -9.66 3.95
C ASN A 66 12.24 -10.15 2.84
N THR A 67 13.43 -9.56 2.73
CA THR A 67 14.48 -10.04 1.82
C THR A 67 15.68 -10.46 2.65
N LYS A 68 16.10 -11.71 2.53
CA LYS A 68 17.29 -12.20 3.25
C LYS A 68 18.54 -11.52 2.67
N LEU A 69 19.34 -10.88 3.52
CA LEU A 69 20.58 -10.23 3.12
C LEU A 69 21.77 -11.18 3.33
N ASP A 70 21.85 -11.78 4.51
CA ASP A 70 22.87 -12.75 4.92
C ASP A 70 22.26 -13.78 5.91
N GLU A 71 23.08 -14.52 6.65
CA GLU A 71 22.60 -15.56 7.58
C GLU A 71 21.70 -15.00 8.70
N ASP A 72 21.99 -13.78 9.19
CA ASP A 72 21.36 -13.19 10.37
C ASP A 72 20.55 -11.92 10.03
N GLY A 73 20.69 -11.38 8.83
CA GLY A 73 20.13 -10.09 8.40
C GLY A 73 18.98 -10.18 7.41
N TRP A 74 17.96 -9.32 7.62
CA TRP A 74 16.83 -9.16 6.72
C TRP A 74 16.57 -7.69 6.43
N ALA A 75 16.35 -7.36 5.16
CA ALA A 75 15.74 -6.09 4.77
C ALA A 75 14.21 -6.25 4.84
N VAL A 76 13.53 -5.28 5.48
CA VAL A 76 12.09 -5.30 5.68
C VAL A 76 11.46 -4.11 4.97
N LEU A 77 10.50 -4.40 4.10
CA LEU A 77 9.58 -3.44 3.50
C LEU A 77 8.17 -3.72 4.00
N VAL A 78 7.40 -2.66 4.23
CA VAL A 78 6.02 -2.75 4.67
C VAL A 78 5.11 -2.06 3.68
N ALA A 79 4.22 -2.83 3.07
CA ALA A 79 3.15 -2.32 2.23
C ALA A 79 1.85 -2.19 3.04
N SER A 80 1.26 -1.00 3.00
CA SER A 80 0.09 -0.62 3.80
C SER A 80 -0.91 0.15 2.95
N HIS A 81 -2.20 -0.09 3.17
CA HIS A 81 -3.22 0.79 2.60
C HIS A 81 -3.11 2.20 3.20
N LYS A 82 -3.14 3.20 2.33
CA LYS A 82 -3.14 4.63 2.69
C LYS A 82 -4.41 5.27 2.13
N GLY A 83 -5.56 4.99 2.76
CA GLY A 83 -6.86 5.41 2.25
C GLY A 83 -7.37 4.55 1.08
N ILE A 84 -8.39 5.04 0.39
CA ILE A 84 -9.08 4.30 -0.68
C ILE A 84 -8.19 4.27 -1.92
N GLY A 85 -7.90 3.06 -2.41
CA GLY A 85 -7.21 2.87 -3.70
C GLY A 85 -5.71 3.16 -3.72
N THR A 86 -5.11 3.60 -2.60
CA THR A 86 -3.68 3.92 -2.50
C THR A 86 -2.96 2.92 -1.61
N LEU A 87 -1.87 2.36 -2.14
CA LEU A 87 -0.94 1.51 -1.42
C LEU A 87 0.35 2.28 -1.17
N SER A 88 0.76 2.36 0.09
CA SER A 88 2.07 2.91 0.48
C SER A 88 3.06 1.78 0.70
N LEU A 89 4.30 1.99 0.26
CA LEU A 89 5.44 1.17 0.61
C LEU A 89 6.37 1.98 1.49
N SER A 90 6.85 1.37 2.57
CA SER A 90 7.78 1.96 3.53
C SER A 90 8.93 0.99 3.77
N ARG A 91 10.12 1.53 4.03
CA ARG A 91 11.30 0.77 4.44
C ARG A 91 11.63 1.12 5.87
N ALA A 92 12.37 0.24 6.55
CA ALA A 92 12.90 0.58 7.86
C ALA A 92 13.89 1.74 7.73
N GLU A 93 13.66 2.81 8.47
CA GLU A 93 14.58 3.94 8.63
C GLU A 93 14.93 4.10 10.12
N ILE A 94 16.14 4.56 10.39
CA ILE A 94 16.58 4.77 11.77
C ILE A 94 15.83 5.98 12.33
N PRO A 95 15.08 5.82 13.44
CA PRO A 95 14.36 6.94 14.03
C PRO A 95 15.34 7.92 14.65
N GLU A 96 14.98 9.20 14.61
CA GLU A 96 15.73 10.27 15.29
C GLU A 96 15.87 10.00 16.80
N ASN A 97 14.89 9.30 17.39
CA ASN A 97 14.89 8.95 18.81
C ASN A 97 14.89 7.43 19.02
N LEU A 98 16.09 6.87 19.15
CA LEU A 98 16.32 5.46 19.44
C LEU A 98 15.79 5.00 20.80
N SER A 99 15.61 5.90 21.78
CA SER A 99 15.15 5.51 23.12
C SER A 99 13.74 4.89 23.11
N GLN A 100 12.87 5.33 22.21
CA GLN A 100 11.52 4.78 22.07
C GLN A 100 11.54 3.37 21.45
N LEU A 101 12.52 3.10 20.59
CA LEU A 101 12.73 1.80 20.00
C LEU A 101 13.33 0.82 21.02
N ASP A 102 14.33 1.27 21.78
CA ASP A 102 14.99 0.48 22.83
C ASP A 102 14.03 0.06 23.95
N ALA A 103 13.04 0.91 24.26
CA ALA A 103 11.96 0.59 25.20
C ALA A 103 11.05 -0.56 24.73
N ILE A 104 11.09 -0.93 23.44
CA ILE A 104 10.29 -2.03 22.86
C ILE A 104 11.15 -3.25 22.61
N THR A 105 12.32 -3.08 21.99
CA THR A 105 13.28 -4.15 21.67
C THR A 105 14.70 -3.64 21.86
N PRO A 106 15.63 -4.42 22.45
CA PRO A 106 16.99 -3.96 22.66
C PRO A 106 17.66 -3.51 21.35
N VAL A 107 18.21 -2.31 21.36
CA VAL A 107 18.93 -1.73 20.21
C VAL A 107 20.43 -1.85 20.41
N LYS A 108 21.10 -2.52 19.48
CA LYS A 108 22.57 -2.56 19.42
C LYS A 108 23.05 -1.69 18.25
N MET A 109 23.83 -0.64 18.54
CA MET A 109 24.50 0.11 17.49
C MET A 109 25.68 -0.72 16.94
N LEU A 110 25.74 -0.88 15.62
CA LEU A 110 26.81 -1.62 14.94
C LEU A 110 27.96 -0.69 14.55
N THR A 111 27.64 0.53 14.13
CA THR A 111 28.60 1.60 13.84
C THR A 111 28.03 2.97 14.24
N GLU A 112 28.86 3.81 14.86
CA GLU A 112 28.58 5.20 15.20
C GLU A 112 29.44 6.12 14.32
N GLY A 113 28.80 6.96 13.49
CA GLY A 113 29.43 8.18 12.95
C GLY A 113 30.46 8.00 11.83
N ASP A 114 30.41 6.88 11.11
CA ASP A 114 31.20 6.62 9.90
C ASP A 114 30.60 7.28 8.64
N GLU A 115 31.43 7.43 7.60
CA GLU A 115 31.04 8.01 6.29
C GLU A 115 29.88 7.24 5.61
N GLU A 116 29.62 6.00 6.04
CA GLU A 116 28.56 5.10 5.55
C GLU A 116 27.23 5.21 6.33
N GLY A 117 27.21 5.96 7.45
CA GLY A 117 26.02 6.22 8.27
C GLY A 117 25.79 5.22 9.41
N THR A 118 25.04 5.66 10.43
CA THR A 118 24.71 4.85 11.62
C THR A 118 23.97 3.57 11.22
N GLN A 119 24.38 2.44 11.80
CA GLN A 119 23.68 1.16 11.65
C GLN A 119 23.20 0.64 13.01
N ILE A 120 21.97 0.11 13.04
CA ILE A 120 21.39 -0.50 14.23
C ILE A 120 21.00 -1.95 13.98
N TYR A 121 21.09 -2.76 15.03
CA TYR A 121 20.70 -4.16 15.05
C TYR A 121 19.64 -4.37 16.13
N ILE A 122 18.53 -4.99 15.74
CA ILE A 122 17.40 -5.31 16.61
C ILE A 122 16.88 -6.71 16.29
N THR A 123 16.35 -7.40 17.30
CA THR A 123 15.76 -8.74 17.15
C THR A 123 14.39 -8.79 17.83
N PRO A 124 13.39 -8.08 17.30
CA PRO A 124 12.07 -8.01 17.93
C PRO A 124 11.35 -9.35 17.86
N THR A 125 10.57 -9.67 18.89
CA THR A 125 9.53 -10.69 18.80
C THR A 125 8.39 -10.22 17.88
N ALA A 126 7.52 -11.13 17.47
CA ALA A 126 6.34 -10.77 16.66
C ALA A 126 5.45 -9.71 17.35
N GLU A 127 5.35 -9.73 18.67
CA GLU A 127 4.58 -8.73 19.43
C GLU A 127 5.30 -7.38 19.45
N GLN A 128 6.61 -7.37 19.72
CA GLN A 128 7.43 -6.16 19.70
C GLN A 128 7.43 -5.50 18.32
N PHE A 129 7.55 -6.30 17.26
CA PHE A 129 7.44 -5.82 15.88
C PHE A 129 6.10 -5.15 15.62
N GLY A 130 5.00 -5.74 16.11
CA GLY A 130 3.67 -5.13 16.02
C GLY A 130 3.63 -3.75 16.69
N ARG A 131 4.23 -3.59 17.88
CA ARG A 131 4.29 -2.29 18.57
C ARG A 131 5.17 -1.27 17.82
N ILE A 132 6.26 -1.71 17.19
CA ILE A 132 7.13 -0.86 16.36
C ILE A 132 6.34 -0.33 15.16
N LEU A 133 5.59 -1.21 14.50
CA LEU A 133 4.77 -0.87 13.35
C LEU A 133 3.63 0.10 13.72
N ASP A 134 2.87 -0.23 14.77
CA ASP A 134 1.72 0.56 15.23
C ASP A 134 2.13 1.99 15.64
N ARG A 135 3.35 2.16 16.16
CA ARG A 135 3.91 3.47 16.57
C ARG A 135 4.66 4.19 15.46
N GLY A 136 4.81 3.58 14.28
CA GLY A 136 5.56 4.15 13.17
C GLY A 136 7.04 4.41 13.49
N LEU A 137 7.66 3.63 14.38
CA LEU A 137 9.02 3.94 14.85
C LEU A 137 10.10 3.69 13.80
N LEU A 138 9.89 2.71 12.91
CA LEU A 138 10.82 2.41 11.82
C LEU A 138 10.23 2.68 10.42
N PHE A 139 8.91 2.77 10.32
CA PHE A 139 8.18 2.74 9.05
C PHE A 139 7.24 3.96 8.89
N ASN A 140 7.66 5.14 9.36
CA ASN A 140 6.84 6.36 9.31
C ASN A 140 6.85 7.05 7.93
N SER A 141 7.90 6.86 7.14
CA SER A 141 8.06 7.48 5.83
C SER A 141 7.70 6.46 4.74
N SER A 142 6.78 6.87 3.84
CA SER A 142 6.57 6.12 2.61
C SER A 142 7.69 6.47 1.62
N CYS A 143 8.34 5.45 1.08
CA CYS A 143 9.33 5.62 0.01
C CYS A 143 8.69 5.58 -1.38
N SER A 144 7.49 5.00 -1.51
CA SER A 144 6.74 4.95 -2.76
C SER A 144 5.25 4.78 -2.48
N GLU A 145 4.43 5.49 -3.25
CA GLU A 145 2.97 5.36 -3.22
C GLU A 145 2.49 4.87 -4.58
N PHE A 146 1.56 3.93 -4.57
CA PHE A 146 0.97 3.33 -5.74
C PHE A 146 -0.53 3.56 -5.70
N GLU A 147 -1.03 4.33 -6.65
CA GLU A 147 -2.46 4.53 -6.85
C GLU A 147 -2.99 3.47 -7.80
N ARG A 148 -4.25 3.11 -7.62
CA ARG A 148 -4.94 2.24 -8.56
C ARG A 148 -5.01 2.92 -9.93
N ILE A 149 -4.40 2.30 -10.93
CA ILE A 149 -4.54 2.78 -12.31
C ILE A 149 -5.94 2.41 -12.80
N ILE A 150 -6.78 3.44 -12.95
CA ILE A 150 -8.04 3.36 -13.69
C ILE A 150 -7.73 3.81 -15.12
N PRO A 151 -7.60 2.88 -16.10
CA PRO A 151 -7.31 3.28 -17.47
C PRO A 151 -8.48 4.09 -18.01
N LEU A 152 -8.23 5.34 -18.39
CA LEU A 152 -9.14 6.04 -19.28
C LEU A 152 -9.14 5.31 -20.63
N PRO A 153 -10.29 5.21 -21.33
CA PRO A 153 -10.35 4.52 -22.61
C PRO A 153 -9.31 5.13 -23.57
N GLU A 154 -8.45 4.28 -24.10
CA GLU A 154 -7.53 4.65 -25.18
C GLU A 154 -8.36 5.26 -26.32
N HIS A 155 -8.03 6.50 -26.70
CA HIS A 155 -8.48 7.02 -27.98
C HIS A 155 -7.81 6.20 -29.07
N ILE A 156 -8.53 5.20 -29.56
CA ILE A 156 -8.20 4.53 -30.81
C ILE A 156 -8.44 5.57 -31.91
N TYR A 157 -7.36 6.14 -32.43
CA TYR A 157 -7.36 6.98 -33.63
C TYR A 157 -7.71 6.14 -34.87
#